data_AF-A0A354WIQ6-F1
#
_entry.id   AF-A0A354WIQ6-F1
#
_cell.length_a   1.000
_cell.length_b   1.000
_cell.length_c   1.000
_cell.angle_alpha   90.00
_cell.angle_beta   90.00
_cell.angle_gamma   90.00
#
_symmetry.space_group_name_H-M   'P 1'
#
loop_
_entity.id
_entity.type
_entity.pdbx_description
1 polymer ?
#
loop_
_entity_poly.entity_id
_entity_poly.type
_entity_poly.pdbx_seq_one_letter_code
_entity_poly.pdbx_strand_id
1 'polypeptide(L)'
;MTKFYHVDIWGSREDKYSYLNENDFTTIEWKEIFPTSPFYLFIPQNQDLLAEYNQGWKITDIMPVNSTGIKTHRDHFALDFDADVIRKRIEDFRNLNINDDVIAQKYRLPETCEWKIKEKRQLLANLLNWEKYFTRCIYRPFDIRYYYHHKDIVERPRQEVMKHLLEKDNIALFWTRPLSPNYEFSVLADINIPHQCVIGDKMSGAGASYAAPLYIYPDIEKDQYNLFTERTPNFSPNFISEIKAKLGYIPTPEQIFYYAYGIFHSPTYRQRYAEYLKIDFPRLPLTSNEQLFKNLAKKGEELVKLHLMESQQLNHLITKYQGEGDNSVTEVTYKPQQQRVYINKTRYFEGITPEIWGFKIGGYQVLDKWLKDRKKAKRSLFFDDILHYQKIVIVLTATLNIMEEIDLIIPKWPID
;
A
#
# COMPACT_ATOMS: atom_id res chain seq x y z
N MET A 1 27.13 35.87 -1.08
CA MET A 1 26.55 34.61 -0.57
C MET A 1 25.07 34.85 -0.41
N THR A 2 24.20 34.12 -1.13
CA THR A 2 22.74 34.31 -1.05
C THR A 2 22.24 33.76 0.28
N LYS A 3 21.45 34.54 1.01
CA LYS A 3 20.85 34.14 2.28
C LYS A 3 19.36 33.87 2.10
N PHE A 4 18.85 32.86 2.79
CA PHE A 4 17.45 32.48 2.76
C PHE A 4 16.89 32.57 4.17
N TYR A 5 15.68 33.07 4.29
CA TYR A 5 15.01 33.36 5.55
C TYR A 5 13.60 32.80 5.51
N HIS A 6 13.14 32.20 6.61
CA HIS A 6 11.83 31.56 6.72
C HIS A 6 11.19 31.85 8.08
N VAL A 7 9.87 31.94 8.11
CA VAL A 7 9.06 31.91 9.33
C VAL A 7 7.74 31.19 9.02
N ASP A 8 7.24 30.40 9.96
CA ASP A 8 5.91 29.82 9.87
C ASP A 8 4.94 30.62 10.74
N ILE A 9 3.77 30.97 10.18
CA ILE A 9 2.68 31.62 10.91
C ILE A 9 1.54 30.61 11.07
N TRP A 10 1.38 30.12 12.30
CA TRP A 10 0.34 29.17 12.68
C TRP A 10 -0.81 29.89 13.41
N GLY A 11 -2.00 29.26 13.46
CA GLY A 11 -3.17 29.81 14.13
C GLY A 11 -4.42 29.84 13.25
N SER A 12 -5.51 30.41 13.79
CA SER A 12 -6.74 30.66 13.04
C SER A 12 -6.53 31.69 11.94
N ARG A 13 -7.54 31.90 11.09
CA ARG A 13 -7.47 32.93 10.05
C ARG A 13 -7.35 34.32 10.69
N GLU A 14 -8.11 34.55 11.76
CA GLU A 14 -8.13 35.79 12.52
C GLU A 14 -6.76 36.05 13.16
N ASP A 15 -6.15 35.05 13.82
CA ASP A 15 -4.82 35.18 14.44
C ASP A 15 -3.76 35.56 13.41
N LYS A 16 -3.80 34.94 12.23
CA LYS A 16 -2.87 35.24 11.13
C LYS A 16 -3.03 36.67 10.61
N TYR A 17 -4.26 37.17 10.52
CA TYR A 17 -4.49 38.56 10.11
C TYR A 17 -4.02 39.55 11.16
N SER A 18 -4.29 39.30 12.44
CA SER A 18 -3.78 40.15 13.53
C SER A 18 -2.25 40.18 13.51
N TYR A 19 -1.60 39.01 13.42
CA TYR A 19 -0.13 38.92 13.34
C TYR A 19 0.44 39.71 12.16
N LEU A 20 -0.16 39.60 10.97
CA LEU A 20 0.30 40.32 9.76
C LEU A 20 -0.01 41.82 9.78
N ASN A 21 -1.00 42.27 10.55
CA ASN A 21 -1.27 43.70 10.73
C ASN A 21 -0.33 44.34 11.75
N GLU A 22 0.10 43.58 12.76
CA GLU A 22 0.99 44.04 13.83
C GLU A 22 2.48 43.91 13.47
N ASN A 23 2.81 43.12 12.45
CA ASN A 23 4.18 42.86 12.04
C ASN A 23 4.42 43.20 10.56
N ASP A 24 5.64 43.65 10.25
CA ASP A 24 6.13 43.85 8.90
C ASP A 24 7.42 43.06 8.65
N PHE A 25 8.00 43.22 7.46
CA PHE A 25 9.23 42.53 7.08
C PHE A 25 10.41 42.74 8.06
N THR A 26 10.44 43.87 8.77
CA THR A 26 11.52 44.23 9.70
C THR A 26 11.26 43.77 11.14
N THR A 27 10.00 43.58 11.52
CA THR A 27 9.62 43.13 12.88
C THR A 27 9.49 41.62 13.00
N ILE A 28 9.28 40.91 11.89
CA ILE A 28 9.25 39.44 11.87
C ILE A 28 10.62 38.88 12.26
N GLU A 29 10.63 37.96 13.23
CA GLU A 29 11.82 37.19 13.60
C GLU A 29 12.08 36.08 12.56
N TRP A 30 12.85 36.43 11.53
CA TRP A 30 13.22 35.50 10.48
C TRP A 30 14.24 34.46 10.94
N LYS A 31 14.01 33.20 10.60
CA LYS A 31 14.99 32.12 10.77
C LYS A 31 15.81 31.96 9.48
N GLU A 32 17.12 32.15 9.56
CA GLU A 32 18.03 31.85 8.43
C GLU A 32 18.02 30.33 8.16
N ILE A 33 17.89 29.96 6.89
CA ILE A 33 17.89 28.56 6.43
C ILE A 33 18.96 28.36 5.36
N PHE A 34 19.41 27.12 5.23
CA PHE A 34 20.47 26.73 4.29
C PHE A 34 19.94 25.61 3.37
N PRO A 35 19.27 25.95 2.25
CA PRO A 35 18.78 24.96 1.30
C PRO A 35 19.94 24.12 0.75
N THR A 36 19.85 22.79 0.90
CA THR A 36 20.90 21.85 0.50
C THR A 36 20.43 20.93 -0.64
N SER A 37 21.40 20.46 -1.44
CA SER A 37 21.19 19.44 -2.47
C SER A 37 20.64 18.15 -1.86
N PRO A 38 19.77 17.39 -2.56
CA PRO A 38 19.32 17.60 -3.94
C PRO A 38 18.05 18.44 -4.08
N PHE A 39 17.34 18.71 -2.97
CA PHE A 39 16.00 19.28 -3.03
C PHE A 39 15.95 20.81 -2.90
N TYR A 40 16.96 21.41 -2.26
CA TYR A 40 17.03 22.85 -2.00
C TYR A 40 15.74 23.41 -1.38
N LEU A 41 15.21 22.75 -0.35
CA LEU A 41 13.95 23.16 0.27
C LEU A 41 14.08 24.51 0.99
N PHE A 42 13.09 25.38 0.81
CA PHE A 42 12.98 26.67 1.49
C PHE A 42 12.18 26.58 2.80
N ILE A 43 12.36 25.50 3.53
CA ILE A 43 11.79 25.29 4.86
C ILE A 43 12.89 24.80 5.80
N PRO A 44 12.79 25.02 7.12
CA PRO A 44 13.74 24.49 8.08
C PRO A 44 13.78 22.95 7.99
N GLN A 45 14.97 22.40 7.82
CA GLN A 45 15.18 20.95 7.83
C GLN A 45 15.97 20.55 9.06
N ASN A 46 15.53 19.48 9.75
CA ASN A 46 16.39 18.79 10.69
C ASN A 46 17.41 17.96 9.89
N GLN A 47 18.69 18.37 9.92
CA GLN A 47 19.77 17.67 9.22
C GLN A 47 20.55 16.71 10.12
N ASP A 48 20.22 16.63 11.41
CA ASP A 48 21.00 15.91 12.43
C ASP A 48 21.16 14.42 12.07
N LEU A 49 20.13 13.83 11.46
CA LEU A 49 20.07 12.41 11.11
C LEU A 49 20.18 12.17 9.60
N LEU A 50 20.42 13.21 8.78
CA LEU A 50 20.42 13.08 7.32
C LEU A 50 21.61 12.25 6.82
N ALA A 51 22.79 12.48 7.39
CA ALA A 51 23.99 11.71 7.06
C ALA A 51 23.81 10.23 7.42
N GLU A 52 23.20 9.95 8.57
CA GLU A 52 22.84 8.60 9.02
C GLU A 52 21.84 7.94 8.06
N TYR A 53 20.72 8.63 7.75
CA TYR A 53 19.69 8.11 6.86
C TYR A 53 20.24 7.79 5.46
N ASN A 54 21.14 8.62 4.94
CA ASN A 54 21.75 8.45 3.63
C ASN A 54 22.73 7.26 3.54
N GLN A 55 23.18 6.69 4.67
CA GLN A 55 23.95 5.44 4.66
C GLN A 55 23.08 4.23 4.26
N GLY A 56 21.76 4.33 4.42
CA GLY A 56 20.83 3.30 3.98
C GLY A 56 20.63 3.28 2.46
N TRP A 57 20.31 2.09 1.94
CA TRP A 57 20.02 1.86 0.53
C TRP A 57 18.61 2.30 0.18
N LYS A 58 18.47 3.21 -0.79
CA LYS A 58 17.17 3.63 -1.28
C LYS A 58 16.41 2.45 -1.88
N ILE A 59 15.15 2.26 -1.50
CA ILE A 59 14.34 1.10 -1.93
C ILE A 59 14.25 0.96 -3.47
N THR A 60 14.26 2.08 -4.20
CA THR A 60 14.22 2.09 -5.66
C THR A 60 15.54 1.65 -6.30
N ASP A 61 16.64 1.79 -5.57
CA ASP A 61 17.97 1.35 -6.00
C ASP A 61 18.21 -0.12 -5.60
N ILE A 62 17.52 -0.58 -4.55
CA ILE A 62 17.44 -2.00 -4.18
C ILE A 62 16.64 -2.77 -5.22
N MET A 63 15.41 -2.33 -5.49
CA MET A 63 14.46 -3.01 -6.38
C MET A 63 14.15 -2.14 -7.61
N PRO A 64 14.99 -2.19 -8.66
CA PRO A 64 14.90 -1.24 -9.78
C PRO A 64 13.64 -1.40 -10.64
N VAL A 65 13.08 -2.61 -10.72
CA VAL A 65 11.80 -2.82 -11.42
C VAL A 65 10.67 -2.54 -10.45
N ASN A 66 10.18 -1.30 -10.46
CA ASN A 66 9.06 -0.86 -9.64
C ASN A 66 8.19 0.16 -10.37
N SER A 67 6.93 0.27 -9.94
CA SER A 67 5.98 1.25 -10.49
C SER A 67 4.90 1.53 -9.44
N THR A 68 4.05 2.53 -9.69
CA THR A 68 2.84 2.70 -8.89
C THR A 68 1.89 1.52 -9.11
N GLY A 69 0.95 1.28 -8.19
CA GLY A 69 -0.17 0.37 -8.43
C GLY A 69 -1.04 0.77 -9.63
N ILE A 70 -2.00 -0.09 -9.97
CA ILE A 70 -2.90 0.12 -11.11
C ILE A 70 -3.85 1.29 -10.90
N LYS A 71 -4.23 1.96 -11.98
CA LYS A 71 -5.15 3.10 -12.00
C LYS A 71 -6.21 2.89 -13.06
N THR A 72 -7.47 2.77 -12.65
CA THR A 72 -8.58 2.46 -13.58
C THR A 72 -9.36 3.70 -14.03
N HIS A 73 -9.53 4.71 -13.17
CA HIS A 73 -10.54 5.80 -13.30
C HIS A 73 -12.01 5.37 -13.30
N ARG A 74 -12.28 4.07 -13.21
CA ARG A 74 -13.60 3.48 -13.32
C ARG A 74 -13.67 2.23 -12.44
N ASP A 75 -13.30 2.37 -11.18
CA ASP A 75 -13.20 1.24 -10.24
C ASP A 75 -14.52 0.47 -10.15
N HIS A 76 -15.67 1.17 -10.21
CA HIS A 76 -17.00 0.56 -10.20
C HIS A 76 -17.33 -0.30 -11.42
N PHE A 77 -16.52 -0.21 -12.48
CA PHE A 77 -16.67 -1.01 -13.69
C PHE A 77 -15.57 -2.07 -13.78
N ALA A 78 -14.32 -1.70 -13.48
CA ALA A 78 -13.16 -2.56 -13.62
C ALA A 78 -12.89 -3.47 -12.40
N LEU A 79 -13.52 -3.22 -11.25
CA LEU A 79 -13.42 -4.05 -10.05
C LEU A 79 -14.80 -4.39 -9.49
N ASP A 80 -14.92 -5.54 -8.84
CA ASP A 80 -16.09 -5.90 -8.05
C ASP A 80 -15.76 -6.89 -6.92
N PHE A 81 -16.67 -7.01 -5.94
CA PHE A 81 -16.61 -8.07 -4.93
C PHE A 81 -17.01 -9.43 -5.51
N ASP A 82 -17.78 -9.44 -6.60
CA ASP A 82 -18.36 -10.63 -7.21
C ASP A 82 -17.78 -10.87 -8.62
N ALA A 83 -17.27 -12.08 -8.84
CA ALA A 83 -16.64 -12.49 -10.09
C ALA A 83 -17.62 -12.50 -11.26
N ASP A 84 -18.87 -12.92 -11.04
CA ASP A 84 -19.87 -13.03 -12.10
C ASP A 84 -20.40 -11.65 -12.48
N VAL A 85 -20.49 -10.74 -11.51
CA VAL A 85 -20.86 -9.34 -11.77
C VAL A 85 -19.84 -8.67 -12.67
N ILE A 86 -18.54 -8.78 -12.37
CA ILE A 86 -17.51 -8.19 -13.24
C ILE A 86 -17.45 -8.91 -14.59
N ARG A 87 -17.60 -10.24 -14.63
CA ARG A 87 -17.65 -11.00 -15.89
C ARG A 87 -18.75 -10.48 -16.81
N LYS A 88 -19.97 -10.36 -16.29
CA LYS A 88 -21.12 -9.84 -17.03
C LYS A 88 -20.90 -8.41 -17.53
N ARG A 89 -20.26 -7.54 -16.73
CA ARG A 89 -19.91 -6.18 -17.18
C ARG A 89 -19.00 -6.20 -18.40
N ILE A 90 -18.00 -7.07 -18.41
CA ILE A 90 -17.07 -7.21 -19.53
C ILE A 90 -17.75 -7.86 -20.74
N GLU A 91 -18.61 -8.86 -20.54
CA GLU A 91 -19.42 -9.45 -21.63
C GLU A 91 -20.32 -8.41 -22.32
N ASP A 92 -21.09 -7.65 -21.53
CA ASP A 92 -21.93 -6.58 -22.04
C ASP A 92 -21.09 -5.50 -22.76
N PHE A 93 -19.90 -5.20 -22.22
CA PHE A 93 -18.98 -4.23 -22.83
C PHE A 93 -18.37 -4.73 -24.16
N ARG A 94 -18.19 -6.03 -24.34
CA ARG A 94 -17.69 -6.60 -25.60
C ARG A 94 -18.78 -6.82 -26.64
N ASN A 95 -20.04 -6.96 -26.20
CA ASN A 95 -21.15 -7.26 -27.09
C ASN A 95 -21.53 -6.05 -27.95
N LEU A 96 -21.07 -6.04 -29.19
CA LEU A 96 -21.32 -4.97 -30.17
C LEU A 96 -22.78 -4.88 -30.64
N ASN A 97 -23.63 -5.85 -30.31
CA ASN A 97 -25.07 -5.75 -30.55
C ASN A 97 -25.76 -4.77 -29.59
N ILE A 98 -25.10 -4.42 -28.49
CA ILE A 98 -25.57 -3.37 -27.57
C ILE A 98 -25.05 -2.03 -28.06
N ASN A 99 -25.91 -1.02 -28.12
CA ASN A 99 -25.51 0.33 -28.52
C ASN A 99 -24.51 0.93 -27.51
N ASP A 100 -23.50 1.66 -28.02
CA ASP A 100 -22.43 2.25 -27.21
C ASP A 100 -22.96 3.23 -26.13
N ASP A 101 -23.99 4.02 -26.45
CA ASP A 101 -24.59 4.98 -25.51
C ASP A 101 -25.32 4.27 -24.37
N VAL A 102 -25.98 3.14 -24.67
CA VAL A 102 -26.63 2.31 -23.65
C VAL A 102 -25.59 1.78 -22.66
N ILE A 103 -24.41 1.38 -23.15
CA ILE A 103 -23.31 0.87 -22.31
C ILE A 103 -22.68 1.99 -21.49
N ALA A 104 -22.45 3.16 -22.11
CA ALA A 104 -21.95 4.34 -21.44
C ALA A 104 -22.85 4.75 -20.27
N GLN A 105 -24.16 4.78 -20.49
CA GLN A 105 -25.16 5.14 -19.49
C GLN A 105 -25.30 4.05 -18.40
N LYS A 106 -25.45 2.79 -18.80
CA LYS A 106 -25.65 1.65 -17.87
C LYS A 106 -24.51 1.56 -16.85
N TYR A 107 -23.27 1.74 -17.30
CA TYR A 107 -22.09 1.61 -16.43
C TYR A 107 -21.49 2.95 -15.99
N ARG A 108 -22.11 4.08 -16.35
CA ARG A 108 -21.64 5.43 -16.01
C ARG A 108 -20.16 5.59 -16.37
N LEU A 109 -19.83 5.35 -17.63
CA LEU A 109 -18.47 5.40 -18.16
C LEU A 109 -18.22 6.76 -18.81
N PRO A 110 -17.41 7.64 -18.19
CA PRO A 110 -17.04 8.89 -18.83
C PRO A 110 -16.01 8.63 -19.94
N GLU A 111 -16.19 9.30 -21.06
CA GLU A 111 -15.16 9.36 -22.10
C GLU A 111 -14.10 10.42 -21.77
N THR A 112 -12.89 10.19 -22.25
CA THR A 112 -11.82 11.20 -22.27
C THR A 112 -11.32 11.37 -23.70
N CYS A 113 -10.38 12.29 -23.94
CA CYS A 113 -9.72 12.40 -25.24
C CYS A 113 -8.95 11.12 -25.60
N GLU A 114 -8.41 10.40 -24.61
CA GLU A 114 -7.59 9.20 -24.80
C GLU A 114 -8.39 7.88 -24.66
N TRP A 115 -9.64 7.95 -24.19
CA TRP A 115 -10.46 6.78 -23.93
C TRP A 115 -11.88 6.96 -24.48
N LYS A 116 -12.12 6.34 -25.64
CA LYS A 116 -13.39 6.34 -26.37
C LYS A 116 -14.07 4.99 -26.29
N ILE A 117 -15.32 4.97 -25.85
CA ILE A 117 -16.07 3.75 -25.57
C ILE A 117 -16.17 2.88 -26.81
N LYS A 118 -16.57 3.46 -27.94
CA LYS A 118 -16.70 2.77 -29.23
C LYS A 118 -15.43 2.02 -29.62
N GLU A 119 -14.29 2.71 -29.61
CA GLU A 119 -12.98 2.14 -29.97
C GLU A 119 -12.59 1.01 -29.01
N LYS A 120 -12.74 1.22 -27.71
CA LYS A 120 -12.37 0.25 -26.68
C LYS A 120 -13.26 -0.99 -26.70
N ARG A 121 -14.56 -0.84 -26.98
CA ARG A 121 -15.50 -1.94 -27.19
C ARG A 121 -15.11 -2.76 -28.41
N GLN A 122 -14.79 -2.13 -29.53
CA GLN A 122 -14.34 -2.82 -30.75
C GLN A 122 -13.05 -3.61 -30.52
N LEU A 123 -12.05 -2.99 -29.90
CA LEU A 123 -10.78 -3.66 -29.57
C LEU A 123 -11.01 -4.87 -28.64
N LEU A 124 -11.85 -4.69 -27.61
CA LEU A 124 -12.12 -5.78 -26.69
C LEU A 124 -12.94 -6.88 -27.36
N ALA A 125 -13.94 -6.57 -28.17
CA ALA A 125 -14.74 -7.57 -28.90
C ALA A 125 -13.89 -8.50 -29.76
N ASN A 126 -12.84 -7.97 -30.40
CA ASN A 126 -11.91 -8.73 -31.24
C ASN A 126 -10.88 -9.56 -30.45
N LEU A 127 -10.78 -9.36 -29.13
CA LEU A 127 -9.88 -10.12 -28.27
C LEU A 127 -10.48 -11.48 -27.95
N LEU A 128 -9.95 -12.55 -28.58
CA LEU A 128 -10.46 -13.91 -28.43
C LEU A 128 -10.24 -14.49 -27.01
N ASN A 129 -9.07 -14.27 -26.44
CA ASN A 129 -8.64 -14.83 -25.14
C ASN A 129 -8.90 -13.89 -23.97
N TRP A 130 -10.02 -13.17 -24.00
CA TRP A 130 -10.32 -12.11 -23.04
C TRP A 130 -10.52 -12.58 -21.60
N GLU A 131 -10.97 -13.81 -21.41
CA GLU A 131 -11.20 -14.38 -20.09
C GLU A 131 -9.91 -14.48 -19.27
N LYS A 132 -8.74 -14.57 -19.92
CA LYS A 132 -7.44 -14.65 -19.23
C LYS A 132 -7.10 -13.39 -18.42
N TYR A 133 -7.76 -12.27 -18.70
CA TYR A 133 -7.48 -11.00 -18.02
C TYR A 133 -8.28 -10.82 -16.73
N PHE A 134 -9.16 -11.77 -16.37
CA PHE A 134 -9.76 -11.81 -15.03
C PHE A 134 -8.72 -12.26 -14.01
N THR A 135 -8.55 -11.44 -12.98
CA THR A 135 -7.62 -11.70 -11.89
C THR A 135 -8.12 -11.05 -10.61
N ARG A 136 -7.26 -10.99 -9.59
CA ARG A 136 -7.53 -10.36 -8.30
C ARG A 136 -6.65 -9.13 -8.12
N CYS A 137 -7.23 -8.12 -7.49
CA CYS A 137 -6.55 -6.89 -7.12
C CYS A 137 -6.71 -6.69 -5.61
N ILE A 138 -5.60 -6.45 -4.91
CA ILE A 138 -5.66 -5.92 -3.55
C ILE A 138 -6.02 -4.44 -3.64
N TYR A 139 -7.30 -4.16 -3.41
CA TYR A 139 -7.86 -2.83 -3.58
C TYR A 139 -7.48 -1.92 -2.41
N ARG A 140 -7.59 -2.43 -1.18
CA ARG A 140 -7.21 -1.79 0.10
C ARG A 140 -6.59 -2.86 1.01
N PRO A 141 -6.01 -2.51 2.19
CA PRO A 141 -5.35 -3.52 3.02
C PRO A 141 -6.36 -4.61 3.38
N PHE A 142 -6.03 -5.86 3.04
CA PHE A 142 -6.87 -7.04 3.24
C PHE A 142 -8.25 -7.00 2.54
N ASP A 143 -8.43 -6.16 1.52
CA ASP A 143 -9.63 -6.09 0.69
C ASP A 143 -9.31 -6.47 -0.75
N ILE A 144 -9.38 -7.76 -1.02
CA ILE A 144 -9.15 -8.33 -2.35
C ILE A 144 -10.45 -8.31 -3.14
N ARG A 145 -10.38 -7.84 -4.39
CA ARG A 145 -11.53 -7.73 -5.30
C ARG A 145 -11.22 -8.42 -6.62
N TYR A 146 -12.27 -8.92 -7.28
CA TYR A 146 -12.18 -9.37 -8.66
C TYR A 146 -11.95 -8.16 -9.58
N TYR A 147 -11.10 -8.35 -10.57
CA TYR A 147 -10.56 -7.26 -11.39
C TYR A 147 -10.27 -7.74 -12.80
N TYR A 148 -10.44 -6.86 -13.79
CA TYR A 148 -10.13 -7.14 -15.18
C TYR A 148 -8.91 -6.34 -15.65
N HIS A 149 -7.74 -7.00 -15.77
CA HIS A 149 -6.45 -6.39 -16.03
C HIS A 149 -6.15 -6.22 -17.53
N HIS A 150 -6.87 -5.33 -18.21
CA HIS A 150 -6.63 -5.06 -19.63
C HIS A 150 -6.50 -3.57 -19.92
N LYS A 151 -5.53 -3.18 -20.77
CA LYS A 151 -5.25 -1.78 -21.15
C LYS A 151 -6.46 -1.03 -21.74
N ASP A 152 -7.42 -1.75 -22.32
CA ASP A 152 -8.62 -1.13 -22.91
C ASP A 152 -9.71 -0.84 -21.86
N ILE A 153 -9.62 -1.44 -20.68
CA ILE A 153 -10.51 -1.16 -19.54
C ILE A 153 -9.80 -0.30 -18.48
N VAL A 154 -8.52 -0.54 -18.27
CA VAL A 154 -7.69 0.06 -17.22
C VAL A 154 -6.75 1.08 -17.85
N GLU A 155 -6.86 2.34 -17.43
CA GLU A 155 -6.04 3.44 -18.00
C GLU A 155 -4.54 3.20 -17.82
N ARG A 156 -4.11 2.82 -16.61
CA ARG A 156 -2.70 2.50 -16.34
C ARG A 156 -2.61 1.12 -15.69
N PRO A 157 -2.51 0.05 -16.50
CA PRO A 157 -2.35 -1.32 -15.98
C PRO A 157 -0.93 -1.55 -15.44
N ARG A 158 0.05 -0.71 -15.81
CA ARG A 158 1.45 -0.85 -15.36
C ARG A 158 2.02 -2.22 -15.71
N GLN A 159 1.73 -2.70 -16.93
CA GLN A 159 2.11 -4.02 -17.42
C GLN A 159 3.61 -4.29 -17.28
N GLU A 160 4.44 -3.25 -17.36
CA GLU A 160 5.89 -3.32 -17.19
C GLU A 160 6.33 -3.89 -15.84
N VAL A 161 5.49 -3.78 -14.79
CA VAL A 161 5.74 -4.36 -13.46
C VAL A 161 4.69 -5.39 -13.07
N MET A 162 3.40 -5.10 -13.29
CA MET A 162 2.29 -5.94 -12.80
C MET A 162 2.23 -7.31 -13.48
N LYS A 163 2.83 -7.46 -14.66
CA LYS A 163 2.95 -8.77 -15.33
C LYS A 163 3.63 -9.83 -14.46
N HIS A 164 4.52 -9.40 -13.55
CA HIS A 164 5.24 -10.30 -12.66
C HIS A 164 4.37 -10.87 -11.53
N LEU A 165 3.14 -10.36 -11.34
CA LEU A 165 2.15 -10.82 -10.36
C LEU A 165 0.94 -11.53 -10.99
N LEU A 166 0.81 -11.58 -12.32
CA LEU A 166 -0.44 -12.01 -12.97
C LEU A 166 -0.70 -13.53 -12.95
N GLU A 167 0.31 -14.39 -13.10
CA GLU A 167 0.09 -15.83 -13.32
C GLU A 167 1.12 -16.74 -12.64
N LYS A 168 1.81 -16.27 -11.57
CA LYS A 168 2.97 -16.98 -11.02
C LYS A 168 3.11 -16.82 -9.51
N ASP A 169 3.81 -17.77 -8.88
CA ASP A 169 4.26 -17.69 -7.49
C ASP A 169 5.24 -16.51 -7.33
N ASN A 170 4.75 -15.39 -6.81
CA ASN A 170 5.54 -14.19 -6.59
C ASN A 170 4.89 -13.34 -5.51
N ILE A 171 5.69 -12.49 -4.88
CA ILE A 171 5.25 -11.52 -3.89
C ILE A 171 5.78 -10.14 -4.28
N ALA A 172 5.05 -9.09 -3.95
CA ALA A 172 5.52 -7.73 -4.14
C ALA A 172 5.53 -6.95 -2.83
N LEU A 173 6.53 -6.10 -2.68
CA LEU A 173 6.62 -5.10 -1.64
C LEU A 173 5.87 -3.85 -2.10
N PHE A 174 4.92 -3.39 -1.29
CA PHE A 174 4.23 -2.13 -1.48
C PHE A 174 4.68 -1.12 -0.45
N TRP A 175 4.92 0.11 -0.87
CA TRP A 175 5.26 1.19 0.03
C TRP A 175 4.63 2.51 -0.40
N THR A 176 4.53 3.42 0.53
CA THR A 176 4.06 4.79 0.29
C THR A 176 5.22 5.75 0.24
N ARG A 177 5.03 6.83 -0.52
CA ARG A 177 5.77 8.08 -0.32
C ARG A 177 4.80 9.08 0.32
N PRO A 178 4.87 9.32 1.64
CA PRO A 178 4.13 10.40 2.28
C PRO A 178 4.41 11.73 1.57
N LEU A 179 3.37 12.55 1.37
CA LEU A 179 3.48 13.89 0.76
C LEU A 179 2.89 14.98 1.66
N SER A 180 2.53 14.62 2.89
CA SER A 180 1.83 15.46 3.86
C SER A 180 2.37 15.17 5.25
N PRO A 181 2.42 16.18 6.14
CA PRO A 181 2.81 15.98 7.53
C PRO A 181 1.88 15.03 8.30
N ASN A 182 0.64 14.87 7.85
CA ASN A 182 -0.38 14.04 8.52
C ASN A 182 -0.37 12.56 8.06
N TYR A 183 0.58 12.17 7.21
CA TYR A 183 0.68 10.82 6.68
C TYR A 183 2.00 10.18 7.10
N GLU A 184 1.90 8.99 7.67
CA GLU A 184 3.06 8.21 8.10
C GLU A 184 3.46 7.18 7.04
N PHE A 185 4.76 6.94 6.92
CA PHE A 185 5.26 5.91 6.02
C PHE A 185 4.66 4.54 6.37
N SER A 186 4.20 3.84 5.34
CA SER A 186 3.63 2.50 5.48
C SER A 186 4.11 1.58 4.37
N VAL A 187 4.08 0.31 4.69
CA VAL A 187 4.53 -0.81 3.86
C VAL A 187 3.53 -1.95 4.01
N LEU A 188 3.30 -2.68 2.93
CA LEU A 188 2.49 -3.92 2.90
C LEU A 188 3.11 -4.88 1.88
N ALA A 189 2.92 -6.18 2.03
CA ALA A 189 3.27 -7.15 0.99
C ALA A 189 2.04 -7.98 0.62
N ASP A 190 1.91 -8.29 -0.67
CA ASP A 190 0.85 -9.16 -1.17
C ASP A 190 1.29 -9.86 -2.47
N ILE A 191 0.57 -10.91 -2.84
CA ILE A 191 0.75 -11.65 -4.10
C ILE A 191 -0.14 -11.09 -5.22
N ASN A 192 -1.21 -10.37 -4.87
CA ASN A 192 -2.17 -9.80 -5.81
C ASN A 192 -1.70 -8.45 -6.34
N ILE A 193 -2.23 -8.05 -7.50
CA ILE A 193 -1.93 -6.75 -8.09
C ILE A 193 -2.43 -5.62 -7.18
N PRO A 194 -1.59 -4.64 -6.81
CA PRO A 194 -2.01 -3.52 -5.99
C PRO A 194 -2.75 -2.47 -6.80
N HIS A 195 -3.87 -2.00 -6.26
CA HIS A 195 -4.41 -0.70 -6.67
C HIS A 195 -3.43 0.41 -6.24
N GLN A 196 -3.32 1.51 -7.00
CA GLN A 196 -2.46 2.65 -6.64
C GLN A 196 -2.80 3.29 -5.28
N CYS A 197 -3.97 2.97 -4.72
CA CYS A 197 -4.43 3.42 -3.41
C CYS A 197 -4.56 2.27 -2.42
N VAL A 198 -3.81 1.17 -2.56
CA VAL A 198 -3.90 0.03 -1.63
C VAL A 198 -3.58 0.45 -0.20
N ILE A 199 -2.47 1.17 -0.02
CA ILE A 199 -2.10 1.78 1.28
C ILE A 199 -2.08 3.31 1.19
N GLY A 200 -1.73 3.87 0.03
CA GLY A 200 -1.71 5.31 -0.23
C GLY A 200 -3.12 5.91 -0.30
N ASP A 201 -3.39 6.94 0.50
CA ASP A 201 -4.61 7.74 0.39
C ASP A 201 -4.27 9.19 0.03
N LYS A 202 -4.61 9.58 -1.19
CA LYS A 202 -4.41 10.95 -1.70
C LYS A 202 -5.16 11.98 -0.88
N MET A 203 -6.34 11.65 -0.35
CA MET A 203 -7.11 12.58 0.49
C MET A 203 -6.47 12.77 1.86
N SER A 204 -5.78 11.76 2.38
CA SER A 204 -5.03 11.83 3.64
C SER A 204 -3.60 12.34 3.45
N GLY A 205 -3.22 12.72 2.22
CA GLY A 205 -1.93 13.33 1.92
C GLY A 205 -0.79 12.36 1.61
N ALA A 206 -1.08 11.12 1.20
CA ALA A 206 -0.10 10.24 0.58
C ALA A 206 -0.10 10.33 -0.95
N GLY A 207 1.06 10.02 -1.53
CA GLY A 207 1.15 9.67 -2.95
C GLY A 207 0.47 8.34 -3.27
N ALA A 208 0.71 7.86 -4.49
CA ALA A 208 0.35 6.49 -4.86
C ALA A 208 1.16 5.46 -4.07
N SER A 209 0.59 4.29 -3.85
CA SER A 209 1.33 3.08 -3.48
C SER A 209 2.23 2.67 -4.63
N TYR A 210 3.51 2.48 -4.33
CA TYR A 210 4.49 1.86 -5.20
C TYR A 210 4.52 0.37 -4.95
N ALA A 211 4.98 -0.39 -5.93
CA ALA A 211 5.06 -1.83 -5.91
C ALA A 211 6.34 -2.30 -6.60
N ALA A 212 7.05 -3.23 -5.96
CA ALA A 212 8.18 -3.93 -6.53
C ALA A 212 8.03 -5.44 -6.30
N PRO A 213 7.91 -6.26 -7.36
CA PRO A 213 7.88 -7.71 -7.23
C PRO A 213 9.26 -8.21 -6.78
N LEU A 214 9.30 -9.28 -5.97
CA LEU A 214 10.53 -9.94 -5.56
C LEU A 214 11.22 -10.58 -6.76
N TYR A 215 10.45 -11.20 -7.66
CA TYR A 215 10.99 -11.84 -8.86
C TYR A 215 10.55 -11.16 -10.15
N ILE A 216 11.47 -11.11 -11.11
CA ILE A 216 11.26 -10.67 -12.48
C ILE A 216 11.20 -11.92 -13.36
N TYR A 217 10.15 -11.96 -14.17
CA TYR A 217 9.92 -13.04 -15.10
C TYR A 217 10.30 -12.60 -16.52
N PRO A 218 10.94 -13.48 -17.30
CA PRO A 218 11.27 -13.20 -18.69
C PRO A 218 10.01 -12.97 -19.51
N ASP A 219 10.15 -12.17 -20.56
CA ASP A 219 9.05 -11.84 -21.44
C ASP A 219 8.94 -12.94 -22.50
N ILE A 220 8.11 -13.95 -22.26
CA ILE A 220 7.99 -15.14 -23.11
C ILE A 220 7.62 -14.78 -24.56
N GLU A 221 6.91 -13.65 -24.77
CA GLU A 221 6.56 -13.18 -26.12
C GLU A 221 7.78 -12.62 -26.89
N LYS A 222 8.81 -12.15 -26.19
CA LYS A 222 10.05 -11.61 -26.78
C LYS A 222 11.21 -12.61 -26.76
N ASP A 223 11.29 -13.43 -25.71
CA ASP A 223 12.38 -14.36 -25.45
C ASP A 223 11.94 -15.79 -25.78
N GLN A 224 11.74 -16.07 -27.07
CA GLN A 224 11.27 -17.37 -27.60
C GLN A 224 12.25 -18.55 -27.39
N TYR A 225 13.42 -18.31 -26.80
CA TYR A 225 14.54 -19.26 -26.77
C TYR A 225 14.65 -20.11 -25.50
N ASN A 226 13.90 -19.78 -24.44
CA ASN A 226 13.97 -20.53 -23.18
C ASN A 226 12.70 -21.34 -22.92
N LEU A 227 12.82 -22.67 -23.04
CA LEU A 227 11.79 -23.64 -22.65
C LEU A 227 11.50 -23.63 -21.14
N PHE A 228 12.40 -23.04 -20.33
CA PHE A 228 12.24 -22.86 -18.89
C PHE A 228 12.09 -21.38 -18.57
N THR A 229 10.99 -21.01 -17.90
CA THR A 229 10.80 -19.65 -17.38
C THR A 229 11.62 -19.49 -16.10
N GLU A 230 12.92 -19.23 -16.21
CA GLU A 230 13.75 -18.94 -15.04
C GLU A 230 13.51 -17.50 -14.56
N ARG A 231 13.07 -17.35 -13.31
CA ARG A 231 12.80 -16.04 -12.68
C ARG A 231 14.06 -15.51 -12.02
N THR A 232 14.31 -14.21 -12.10
CA THR A 232 15.48 -13.58 -11.46
C THR A 232 15.05 -12.66 -10.31
N PRO A 233 15.80 -12.56 -9.21
CA PRO A 233 15.50 -11.61 -8.14
C PRO A 233 15.58 -10.16 -8.62
N ASN A 234 14.63 -9.34 -8.20
CA ASN A 234 14.59 -7.90 -8.46
C ASN A 234 15.49 -7.14 -7.48
N PHE A 235 16.78 -7.47 -7.47
CA PHE A 235 17.78 -6.80 -6.65
C PHE A 235 18.91 -6.27 -7.52
N SER A 236 19.33 -5.03 -7.30
CA SER A 236 20.46 -4.47 -8.05
C SER A 236 21.77 -5.18 -7.69
N PRO A 237 22.69 -5.38 -8.66
CA PRO A 237 23.97 -6.04 -8.40
C PRO A 237 24.82 -5.33 -7.34
N ASN A 238 24.74 -3.99 -7.27
CA ASN A 238 25.48 -3.20 -6.29
C ASN A 238 24.98 -3.48 -4.87
N PHE A 239 23.66 -3.57 -4.68
CA PHE A 239 23.07 -3.90 -3.38
C PHE A 239 23.44 -5.32 -2.93
N ILE A 240 23.39 -6.30 -3.83
CA ILE A 240 23.79 -7.68 -3.53
C ILE A 240 25.28 -7.76 -3.17
N SER A 241 26.13 -6.98 -3.84
CA SER A 241 27.56 -6.91 -3.52
C SER A 241 27.81 -6.34 -2.12
N GLU A 242 27.06 -5.30 -1.73
CA GLU A 242 27.14 -4.73 -0.38
C GLU A 242 26.67 -5.73 0.69
N ILE A 243 25.57 -6.45 0.45
CA ILE A 243 25.10 -7.51 1.35
C ILE A 243 26.18 -8.57 1.54
N LYS A 244 26.80 -9.03 0.44
CA LYS A 244 27.88 -10.02 0.51
C LYS A 244 29.08 -9.49 1.28
N ALA A 245 29.42 -8.22 1.13
CA ALA A 245 30.52 -7.59 1.85
C ALA A 245 30.22 -7.49 3.36
N LYS A 246 28.99 -7.14 3.76
CA LYS A 246 28.60 -7.00 5.17
C LYS A 246 28.39 -8.32 5.89
N LEU A 247 27.77 -9.30 5.25
CA LEU A 247 27.40 -10.58 5.88
C LEU A 247 28.38 -11.72 5.57
N GLY A 248 29.27 -11.55 4.59
CA GLY A 248 30.18 -12.60 4.11
C GLY A 248 29.55 -13.61 3.16
N TYR A 249 28.23 -13.57 2.95
CA TYR A 249 27.48 -14.43 2.03
C TYR A 249 26.29 -13.68 1.42
N ILE A 250 25.64 -14.27 0.41
CA ILE A 250 24.40 -13.75 -0.17
C ILE A 250 23.23 -14.56 0.39
N PRO A 251 22.37 -14.00 1.27
CA PRO A 251 21.15 -14.65 1.71
C PRO A 251 20.19 -14.92 0.55
N THR A 252 19.18 -15.76 0.80
CA THR A 252 18.13 -15.99 -0.20
C THR A 252 17.37 -14.69 -0.51
N PRO A 253 16.82 -14.53 -1.73
CA PRO A 253 16.02 -13.36 -2.08
C PRO A 253 14.89 -13.07 -1.07
N GLU A 254 14.24 -14.12 -0.58
CA GLU A 254 13.18 -14.06 0.41
C GLU A 254 13.70 -13.53 1.75
N GLN A 255 14.85 -13.99 2.24
CA GLN A 255 15.44 -13.48 3.48
C GLN A 255 15.79 -11.99 3.39
N ILE A 256 16.28 -11.53 2.24
CA ILE A 256 16.55 -10.11 1.98
C ILE A 256 15.25 -9.31 1.97
N PHE A 257 14.22 -9.82 1.30
CA PHE A 257 12.88 -9.22 1.27
C PHE A 257 12.28 -9.11 2.67
N TYR A 258 12.34 -10.19 3.46
CA TYR A 258 11.81 -10.21 4.82
C TYR A 258 12.60 -9.30 5.75
N TYR A 259 13.93 -9.25 5.64
CA TYR A 259 14.73 -8.29 6.39
C TYR A 259 14.28 -6.85 6.12
N ALA A 260 14.10 -6.49 4.84
CA ALA A 260 13.59 -5.17 4.46
C ALA A 260 12.20 -4.91 5.03
N TYR A 261 11.31 -5.91 4.96
CA TYR A 261 9.96 -5.83 5.51
C TYR A 261 9.96 -5.60 7.01
N GLY A 262 10.80 -6.32 7.76
CA GLY A 262 10.96 -6.18 9.21
C GLY A 262 11.46 -4.79 9.60
N ILE A 263 12.55 -4.31 8.99
CA ILE A 263 13.08 -2.96 9.25
C ILE A 263 12.03 -1.89 8.97
N PHE A 264 11.33 -1.97 7.84
CA PHE A 264 10.29 -1.00 7.51
C PHE A 264 9.04 -1.10 8.40
N HIS A 265 8.92 -2.14 9.24
CA HIS A 265 7.91 -2.26 10.28
C HIS A 265 8.34 -1.76 11.66
N SER A 266 9.63 -1.48 11.88
CA SER A 266 10.11 -0.88 13.14
C SER A 266 9.45 0.48 13.42
N PRO A 267 8.70 0.63 14.53
CA PRO A 267 8.19 1.93 14.97
C PRO A 267 9.31 2.96 15.15
N THR A 268 10.43 2.55 15.75
CA THR A 268 11.60 3.42 15.96
C THR A 268 12.18 3.91 14.64
N TYR A 269 12.34 3.05 13.61
CA TYR A 269 12.76 3.48 12.27
C TYR A 269 11.82 4.54 11.69
N ARG A 270 10.51 4.28 11.74
CA ARG A 270 9.49 5.17 11.15
C ARG A 270 9.47 6.53 11.84
N GLN A 271 9.58 6.56 13.16
CA GLN A 271 9.61 7.79 13.95
C GLN A 271 10.92 8.55 13.76
N ARG A 272 12.05 7.85 13.82
CA ARG A 272 13.40 8.44 13.73
C ARG A 272 13.64 9.13 12.40
N TYR A 273 13.17 8.53 11.29
CA TYR A 273 13.37 9.06 9.94
C TYR A 273 12.11 9.68 9.32
N ALA A 274 11.09 10.01 10.14
CA ALA A 274 9.80 10.51 9.67
C ALA A 274 9.92 11.71 8.72
N GLU A 275 10.81 12.67 9.03
CA GLU A 275 11.01 13.86 8.20
C GLU A 275 11.59 13.53 6.82
N TYR A 276 12.49 12.55 6.73
CA TYR A 276 13.09 12.15 5.46
C TYR A 276 12.16 11.26 4.64
N LEU A 277 11.38 10.41 5.30
CA LEU A 277 10.37 9.56 4.67
C LEU A 277 9.24 10.38 4.02
N LYS A 278 9.00 11.61 4.47
CA LYS A 278 8.05 12.56 3.84
C LYS A 278 8.58 13.22 2.57
N ILE A 279 9.89 13.23 2.37
CA ILE A 279 10.53 13.98 1.28
C ILE A 279 10.99 13.03 0.17
N ASP A 280 11.51 11.86 0.52
CA ASP A 280 12.05 10.88 -0.43
C ASP A 280 11.57 9.45 -0.12
N PHE A 281 11.96 8.50 -0.96
CA PHE A 281 11.71 7.07 -0.73
C PHE A 281 12.46 6.53 0.49
N PRO A 282 11.94 5.46 1.14
CA PRO A 282 12.59 4.84 2.30
C PRO A 282 13.97 4.30 1.94
N ARG A 283 14.89 4.42 2.89
CA ARG A 283 16.24 3.86 2.82
C ARG A 283 16.38 2.71 3.81
N LEU A 284 16.78 1.54 3.32
CA LEU A 284 17.02 0.34 4.10
C LEU A 284 18.45 0.36 4.67
N PRO A 285 18.62 0.48 5.97
CA PRO A 285 19.92 0.28 6.59
C PRO A 285 20.27 -1.21 6.64
N LEU A 286 21.56 -1.51 6.51
CA LEU A 286 22.10 -2.88 6.50
C LEU A 286 23.00 -3.11 7.72
N THR A 287 22.65 -4.11 8.53
CA THR A 287 23.50 -4.60 9.62
C THR A 287 24.65 -5.47 9.08
N SER A 288 25.76 -5.48 9.81
CA SER A 288 26.87 -6.43 9.63
C SER A 288 26.76 -7.66 10.53
N ASN A 289 25.86 -7.63 11.51
CA ASN A 289 25.62 -8.73 12.43
C ASN A 289 24.68 -9.76 11.79
N GLU A 290 25.23 -10.91 11.44
CA GLU A 290 24.49 -12.03 10.82
C GLU A 290 23.31 -12.50 11.68
N GLN A 291 23.47 -12.57 13.00
CA GLN A 291 22.39 -13.03 13.88
C GLN A 291 21.27 -12.01 13.95
N LEU A 292 21.61 -10.71 13.99
CA LEU A 292 20.63 -9.63 13.93
C LEU A 292 19.86 -9.67 12.61
N PHE A 293 20.56 -9.81 11.47
CA PHE A 293 19.94 -9.95 10.16
C PHE A 293 18.94 -11.12 10.13
N LYS A 294 19.35 -12.31 10.61
CA LYS A 294 18.50 -13.51 10.65
C LYS A 294 17.27 -13.32 11.53
N ASN A 295 17.44 -12.71 12.71
CA ASN A 295 16.33 -12.45 13.63
C ASN A 295 15.30 -11.49 13.02
N LEU A 296 15.77 -10.42 12.39
CA LEU A 296 14.91 -9.45 11.72
C LEU A 296 14.24 -10.03 10.47
N ALA A 297 14.96 -10.81 9.67
CA ALA A 297 14.38 -11.53 8.54
C ALA A 297 13.29 -12.51 9.00
N LYS A 298 13.49 -13.22 10.11
CA LYS A 298 12.47 -14.11 10.68
C LYS A 298 11.20 -13.34 11.09
N LYS A 299 11.35 -12.20 11.76
CA LYS A 299 10.19 -11.34 12.11
C LYS A 299 9.51 -10.75 10.88
N GLY A 300 10.28 -10.38 9.87
CA GLY A 300 9.74 -9.98 8.57
C GLY A 300 8.95 -11.10 7.89
N GLU A 301 9.42 -12.34 7.94
CA GLU A 301 8.73 -13.51 7.40
C GLU A 301 7.41 -13.77 8.15
N GLU A 302 7.42 -13.71 9.48
CA GLU A 302 6.24 -13.81 10.33
C GLU A 302 5.19 -12.75 9.94
N LEU A 303 5.62 -11.50 9.77
CA LEU A 303 4.75 -10.41 9.31
C LEU A 303 4.22 -10.63 7.89
N VAL A 304 5.04 -11.09 6.95
CA VAL A 304 4.57 -11.37 5.58
C VAL A 304 3.51 -12.47 5.60
N LYS A 305 3.75 -13.59 6.27
CA LYS A 305 2.78 -14.70 6.39
C LYS A 305 1.49 -14.26 7.06
N LEU A 306 1.56 -13.38 8.06
CA LEU A 306 0.38 -12.77 8.67
C LEU A 306 -0.41 -11.92 7.66
N HIS A 307 0.27 -11.03 6.94
CA HIS A 307 -0.38 -10.14 5.99
C HIS A 307 -0.96 -10.85 4.76
N LEU A 308 -0.36 -11.98 4.35
CA LEU A 308 -0.88 -12.87 3.31
C LEU A 308 -2.04 -13.75 3.77
N MET A 309 -2.45 -13.66 5.04
CA MET A 309 -3.49 -14.51 5.64
C MET A 309 -3.12 -16.02 5.71
N GLU A 310 -1.83 -16.34 5.79
CA GLU A 310 -1.29 -17.71 5.77
C GLU A 310 -0.84 -18.22 7.16
N SER A 311 -0.77 -17.33 8.15
CA SER A 311 -0.34 -17.68 9.50
C SER A 311 -1.33 -18.62 10.21
N GLN A 312 -0.81 -19.64 10.89
CA GLN A 312 -1.61 -20.57 11.69
C GLN A 312 -2.31 -19.87 12.87
N GLN A 313 -1.82 -18.71 13.32
CA GLN A 313 -2.46 -17.92 14.38
C GLN A 313 -3.89 -17.53 14.01
N LEU A 314 -4.20 -17.42 12.71
CA LEU A 314 -5.51 -17.03 12.19
C LEU A 314 -6.60 -18.09 12.39
N ASN A 315 -6.23 -19.30 12.81
CA ASN A 315 -7.16 -20.38 13.14
C ASN A 315 -7.78 -20.22 14.55
N HIS A 316 -7.22 -19.34 15.38
CA HIS A 316 -7.68 -19.10 16.74
C HIS A 316 -8.31 -17.71 16.86
N LEU A 317 -9.64 -17.64 16.69
CA LEU A 317 -10.37 -16.39 16.70
C LEU A 317 -10.36 -15.74 18.09
N ILE A 318 -9.96 -14.47 18.13
CA ILE A 318 -9.95 -13.63 19.36
C ILE A 318 -11.19 -12.75 19.50
N THR A 319 -12.04 -12.72 18.47
CA THR A 319 -13.27 -11.95 18.43
C THR A 319 -14.48 -12.87 18.36
N LYS A 320 -15.65 -12.34 18.71
CA LYS A 320 -16.95 -13.01 18.54
C LYS A 320 -17.84 -12.20 17.62
N TYR A 321 -18.60 -12.86 16.77
CA TYR A 321 -19.67 -12.24 15.99
C TYR A 321 -21.02 -12.58 16.62
N GLN A 322 -21.75 -11.57 17.07
CA GLN A 322 -22.95 -11.75 17.91
C GLN A 322 -24.10 -10.81 17.47
N GLY A 323 -25.25 -10.96 18.13
CA GLY A 323 -26.47 -10.21 17.86
C GLY A 323 -27.56 -11.06 17.21
N GLU A 324 -28.66 -10.41 16.84
CA GLU A 324 -29.81 -11.03 16.18
C GLU A 324 -30.12 -10.32 14.84
N GLY A 325 -30.89 -10.95 13.97
CA GLY A 325 -31.29 -10.39 12.67
C GLY A 325 -30.31 -10.68 11.53
N ASP A 326 -30.47 -9.96 10.42
CA ASP A 326 -29.66 -10.15 9.20
C ASP A 326 -28.25 -9.53 9.30
N ASN A 327 -27.38 -9.94 8.36
CA ASN A 327 -25.98 -9.50 8.32
C ASN A 327 -25.75 -8.31 7.38
N SER A 328 -26.79 -7.53 7.06
CA SER A 328 -26.68 -6.37 6.18
C SER A 328 -25.85 -5.28 6.85
N VAL A 329 -24.82 -4.79 6.16
CA VAL A 329 -24.00 -3.69 6.65
C VAL A 329 -24.69 -2.37 6.31
N THR A 330 -25.37 -1.79 7.30
CA THR A 330 -26.14 -0.53 7.14
C THR A 330 -25.51 0.63 7.93
N GLU A 331 -24.72 0.32 8.96
CA GLU A 331 -23.93 1.28 9.71
C GLU A 331 -22.55 0.71 10.06
N VAL A 332 -21.67 1.58 10.57
CA VAL A 332 -20.36 1.18 11.10
C VAL A 332 -20.16 2.05 12.34
N THR A 333 -20.47 1.48 13.50
CA THR A 333 -20.51 2.24 14.76
C THR A 333 -19.69 1.50 15.81
N TYR A 334 -18.55 2.06 16.20
CA TYR A 334 -17.70 1.51 17.24
C TYR A 334 -18.05 2.07 18.62
N LYS A 335 -18.16 1.17 19.62
CA LYS A 335 -18.39 1.49 21.02
C LYS A 335 -17.17 1.08 21.86
N PRO A 336 -16.24 2.00 22.15
CA PRO A 336 -14.97 1.68 22.82
C PRO A 336 -15.12 0.98 24.16
N GLN A 337 -16.07 1.42 24.99
CA GLN A 337 -16.28 0.88 26.35
C GLN A 337 -16.73 -0.58 26.32
N GLN A 338 -17.35 -1.02 25.21
CA GLN A 338 -17.82 -2.39 25.02
C GLN A 338 -16.87 -3.21 24.16
N GLN A 339 -15.86 -2.58 23.53
CA GLN A 339 -14.99 -3.20 22.52
C GLN A 339 -15.80 -3.85 21.38
N ARG A 340 -16.86 -3.15 20.93
CA ARG A 340 -17.81 -3.64 19.92
C ARG A 340 -17.88 -2.72 18.71
N VAL A 341 -17.88 -3.30 17.52
CA VAL A 341 -18.23 -2.60 16.27
C VAL A 341 -19.53 -3.17 15.71
N TYR A 342 -20.51 -2.30 15.59
CA TYR A 342 -21.83 -2.61 15.05
C TYR A 342 -21.85 -2.41 13.54
N ILE A 343 -22.40 -3.39 12.81
CA ILE A 343 -22.61 -3.30 11.35
C ILE A 343 -24.05 -2.88 11.00
N ASN A 344 -24.94 -3.00 11.97
CA ASN A 344 -26.33 -2.56 11.99
C ASN A 344 -26.77 -2.45 13.46
N LYS A 345 -28.04 -2.16 13.72
CA LYS A 345 -28.54 -1.89 15.08
C LYS A 345 -28.35 -3.05 16.05
N THR A 346 -28.24 -4.29 15.56
CA THR A 346 -28.30 -5.51 16.38
C THR A 346 -27.07 -6.41 16.24
N ARG A 347 -26.44 -6.48 15.06
CA ARG A 347 -25.25 -7.31 14.79
C ARG A 347 -23.95 -6.56 15.02
N TYR A 348 -23.00 -7.21 15.67
CA TYR A 348 -21.70 -6.64 15.99
C TYR A 348 -20.58 -7.68 16.10
N PHE A 349 -19.35 -7.20 15.92
CA PHE A 349 -18.15 -7.91 16.34
C PHE A 349 -17.74 -7.42 17.73
N GLU A 350 -17.37 -8.33 18.62
CA GLU A 350 -16.94 -8.09 20.00
C GLU A 350 -15.49 -8.54 20.19
N GLY A 351 -14.77 -7.85 21.09
CA GLY A 351 -13.36 -8.13 21.42
C GLY A 351 -12.37 -7.31 20.60
N ILE A 352 -12.80 -6.16 20.06
CA ILE A 352 -11.93 -5.25 19.30
C ILE A 352 -11.55 -4.08 20.22
N THR A 353 -10.29 -4.00 20.62
CA THR A 353 -9.81 -2.92 21.50
C THR A 353 -9.76 -1.57 20.76
N PRO A 354 -9.77 -0.43 21.47
CA PRO A 354 -9.69 0.89 20.83
C PRO A 354 -8.43 1.08 19.98
N GLU A 355 -7.32 0.50 20.40
CA GLU A 355 -6.05 0.50 19.68
C GLU A 355 -6.15 -0.25 18.35
N ILE A 356 -6.67 -1.49 18.37
CA ILE A 356 -6.83 -2.29 17.14
C ILE A 356 -7.89 -1.69 16.22
N TRP A 357 -8.96 -1.11 16.77
CA TRP A 357 -9.92 -0.34 16.00
C TRP A 357 -9.24 0.84 15.28
N GLY A 358 -8.40 1.58 15.99
CA GLY A 358 -7.67 2.75 15.47
C GLY A 358 -6.46 2.43 14.59
N PHE A 359 -6.05 1.16 14.49
CA PHE A 359 -4.86 0.76 13.76
C PHE A 359 -4.96 1.11 12.27
N LYS A 360 -3.91 1.76 11.76
CA LYS A 360 -3.82 2.21 10.38
C LYS A 360 -2.74 1.47 9.61
N ILE A 361 -3.04 1.13 8.36
CA ILE A 361 -2.04 0.76 7.36
C ILE A 361 -2.15 1.80 6.25
N GLY A 362 -1.13 2.62 6.12
CA GLY A 362 -1.16 3.80 5.27
C GLY A 362 -2.25 4.77 5.70
N GLY A 363 -3.10 5.18 4.75
CA GLY A 363 -4.14 6.19 5.00
C GLY A 363 -5.41 5.63 5.64
N TYR A 364 -5.48 4.32 5.83
CA TYR A 364 -6.72 3.63 6.15
C TYR A 364 -6.69 3.07 7.55
N GLN A 365 -7.66 3.48 8.36
CA GLN A 365 -8.08 2.71 9.54
C GLN A 365 -8.73 1.42 9.04
N VAL A 366 -8.02 0.31 9.16
CA VAL A 366 -8.24 -0.90 8.33
C VAL A 366 -9.64 -1.47 8.53
N LEU A 367 -10.02 -1.70 9.79
CA LEU A 367 -11.30 -2.31 10.16
C LEU A 367 -12.50 -1.45 9.76
N ASP A 368 -12.44 -0.15 10.06
CA ASP A 368 -13.48 0.82 9.69
C ASP A 368 -13.64 0.93 8.17
N LYS A 369 -12.52 1.05 7.44
CA LYS A 369 -12.52 1.18 5.99
C LYS A 369 -13.13 -0.06 5.32
N TRP A 370 -12.77 -1.25 5.78
CA TRP A 370 -13.28 -2.51 5.24
C TRP A 370 -14.81 -2.56 5.33
N LEU A 371 -15.39 -2.29 6.50
CA LEU A 371 -16.85 -2.29 6.71
C LEU A 371 -17.55 -1.15 5.96
N LYS A 372 -16.98 0.07 5.93
CA LYS A 372 -17.55 1.21 5.19
C LYS A 372 -17.68 0.92 3.70
N ASP A 373 -16.74 0.18 3.12
CA ASP A 373 -16.82 -0.21 1.71
C ASP A 373 -17.94 -1.23 1.46
N ARG A 374 -18.17 -2.19 2.37
CA ARG A 374 -19.32 -3.12 2.29
C ARG A 374 -20.65 -2.38 2.47
N LYS A 375 -20.72 -1.42 3.40
CA LYS A 375 -21.87 -0.52 3.57
C LYS A 375 -22.17 0.25 2.28
N LYS A 376 -21.16 0.89 1.69
CA LYS A 376 -21.30 1.65 0.44
C LYS A 376 -21.79 0.76 -0.71
N ALA A 377 -21.33 -0.48 -0.75
CA ALA A 377 -21.77 -1.49 -1.72
C ALA A 377 -23.12 -2.15 -1.37
N LYS A 378 -23.75 -1.78 -0.24
CA LYS A 378 -25.01 -2.35 0.28
C LYS A 378 -24.95 -3.88 0.41
N ARG A 379 -23.83 -4.40 0.89
CA ARG A 379 -23.60 -5.84 1.03
C ARG A 379 -24.03 -6.36 2.41
N SER A 380 -24.41 -7.64 2.43
CA SER A 380 -24.47 -8.43 3.65
C SER A 380 -23.18 -9.22 3.83
N LEU A 381 -22.80 -9.49 5.08
CA LEU A 381 -21.64 -10.33 5.37
C LEU A 381 -22.06 -11.81 5.38
N PHE A 382 -21.44 -12.61 4.53
CA PHE A 382 -21.54 -14.07 4.59
C PHE A 382 -20.55 -14.65 5.58
N PHE A 383 -20.60 -15.96 5.79
CA PHE A 383 -19.70 -16.66 6.72
C PHE A 383 -18.22 -16.35 6.45
N ASP A 384 -17.79 -16.41 5.19
CA ASP A 384 -16.41 -16.12 4.81
C ASP A 384 -16.03 -14.64 5.03
N ASP A 385 -16.96 -13.71 4.81
CA ASP A 385 -16.75 -12.28 5.08
C ASP A 385 -16.54 -12.03 6.58
N ILE A 386 -17.36 -12.67 7.42
CA ILE A 386 -17.29 -12.57 8.88
C ILE A 386 -15.94 -13.16 9.34
N LEU A 387 -15.62 -14.37 8.91
CA LEU A 387 -14.37 -15.04 9.26
C LEU A 387 -13.15 -14.22 8.81
N HIS A 388 -13.17 -13.70 7.58
CA HIS A 388 -12.10 -12.85 7.05
C HIS A 388 -11.92 -11.59 7.90
N TYR A 389 -13.02 -10.91 8.24
CA TYR A 389 -12.95 -9.73 9.10
C TYR A 389 -12.38 -10.05 10.49
N GLN A 390 -12.77 -11.17 11.10
CA GLN A 390 -12.20 -11.62 12.37
C GLN A 390 -10.70 -11.94 12.26
N LYS A 391 -10.26 -12.53 11.14
CA LYS A 391 -8.84 -12.77 10.85
C LYS A 391 -8.06 -11.46 10.68
N ILE A 392 -8.63 -10.44 10.05
CA ILE A 392 -7.99 -9.10 9.97
C ILE A 392 -7.71 -8.58 11.38
N VAL A 393 -8.64 -8.73 12.34
CA VAL A 393 -8.39 -8.29 13.73
C VAL A 393 -7.16 -9.00 14.32
N ILE A 394 -7.03 -10.31 14.12
CA ILE A 394 -5.86 -11.09 14.58
C ILE A 394 -4.58 -10.59 13.90
N VAL A 395 -4.60 -10.38 12.57
CA VAL A 395 -3.44 -9.87 11.82
C VAL A 395 -2.97 -8.54 12.40
N LEU A 396 -3.88 -7.61 12.66
CA LEU A 396 -3.53 -6.30 13.22
C LEU A 396 -2.95 -6.42 14.63
N THR A 397 -3.55 -7.26 15.49
CA THR A 397 -3.03 -7.51 16.84
C THR A 397 -1.64 -8.13 16.81
N ALA A 398 -1.42 -9.17 16.00
CA ALA A 398 -0.13 -9.82 15.89
C ALA A 398 0.93 -8.90 15.25
N THR A 399 0.53 -8.06 14.28
CA THR A 399 1.41 -7.08 13.64
C THR A 399 1.93 -6.08 14.66
N LEU A 400 1.06 -5.54 15.53
CA LEU A 400 1.45 -4.62 16.59
C LEU A 400 2.51 -5.26 17.51
N ASN A 401 2.26 -6.48 17.98
CA ASN A 401 3.20 -7.18 18.86
C ASN A 401 4.56 -7.44 18.17
N ILE A 402 4.55 -7.87 16.91
CA ILE A 402 5.81 -8.13 16.18
C ILE A 402 6.56 -6.82 15.91
N MET A 403 5.87 -5.71 15.66
CA MET A 403 6.51 -4.39 15.53
C MET A 403 7.28 -4.00 16.80
N GLU A 404 6.70 -4.25 17.98
CA GLU A 404 7.40 -4.04 19.26
C GLU A 404 8.59 -4.99 19.44
N GLU A 405 8.42 -6.28 19.12
CA GLU A 405 9.50 -7.27 19.18
C GLU A 405 10.67 -6.93 18.25
N ILE A 406 10.39 -6.39 17.05
CA ILE A 406 11.43 -5.91 16.13
C ILE A 406 12.26 -4.80 16.78
N ASP A 407 11.62 -3.83 17.43
CA ASP A 407 12.33 -2.75 18.12
C ASP A 407 13.14 -3.26 19.32
N LEU A 408 12.67 -4.29 20.04
CA LEU A 408 13.44 -4.93 21.10
C LEU A 408 14.66 -5.70 20.58
N ILE A 409 14.58 -6.26 19.37
CA ILE A 409 15.69 -6.98 18.73
C ILE A 409 16.78 -6.02 18.27
N ILE A 410 16.43 -4.78 17.89
CA ILE A 410 17.38 -3.77 17.41
C ILE A 410 18.02 -3.07 18.61
N PRO A 411 19.31 -3.30 18.90
CA PRO A 411 19.93 -2.82 20.14
C PRO A 411 20.08 -1.30 20.20
N LYS A 412 20.27 -0.65 19.05
CA LYS A 412 20.43 0.80 18.92
C LYS A 412 20.22 1.23 17.46
N TRP A 413 20.05 2.54 17.28
CA TRP A 413 20.07 3.22 15.99
C TRP A 413 21.24 4.22 15.92
N PRO A 414 21.99 4.32 14.80
CA PRO A 414 21.86 3.51 13.58
C PRO A 414 22.16 2.03 13.84
N ILE A 415 21.52 1.16 13.06
CA ILE A 415 21.72 -0.28 13.14
C ILE A 415 23.15 -0.63 12.66
N ASP A 416 23.89 -1.40 13.45
CA ASP A 416 25.19 -1.98 13.06
C ASP A 416 25.24 -3.49 13.32
#